data_AF-X1I2B7-F1
#
_entry.id   AF-X1I2B7-F1
#
_cell.length_a   1.000
_cell.length_b   1.000
_cell.length_c   1.000
_cell.angle_alpha   90.00
_cell.angle_beta   90.00
_cell.angle_gamma   90.00
#
_symmetry.space_group_name_H-M   'P 1'
#
loop_
_entity.id
_entity.type
_entity.pdbx_description
1 polymer ?
#
loop_
_entity_poly.entity_id
_entity_poly.type
_entity_poly.pdbx_seq_one_letter_code
_entity_poly.pdbx_strand_id
1 'polypeptide(L)'
;GIERLCRIGYEHLGLITFFTVVKDEVRAWSIKKGTYAVKAAGKVHSDIERGFIRAEIARYQDLVALGSMHAVKEKGLLKIEGKDAIIEDGDIIIFRFNV
;
A
#
# COMPACT_ATOMS: atom_id res chain seq x y z
N GLY A 1 -18.20 -19.34 4.39
CA GLY A 1 -19.36 -18.61 4.95
C GLY A 1 -18.95 -17.32 5.62
N ILE A 2 -18.20 -17.42 6.72
CA ILE A 2 -17.73 -16.28 7.53
C ILE A 2 -16.80 -15.35 6.74
N GLU A 3 -15.86 -15.89 5.95
CA GLU A 3 -14.94 -15.08 5.14
C GLU A 3 -15.66 -14.14 4.17
N ARG A 4 -16.71 -14.64 3.50
CA ARG A 4 -17.55 -13.84 2.61
C ARG A 4 -18.28 -12.73 3.37
N LEU A 5 -18.80 -13.03 4.56
CA LEU A 5 -19.45 -12.05 5.42
C LEU A 5 -18.47 -10.97 5.89
N CYS A 6 -17.27 -11.36 6.31
CA CYS A 6 -16.20 -10.43 6.69
C CYS A 6 -15.83 -9.52 5.53
N ARG A 7 -15.64 -10.07 4.32
CA ARG A 7 -15.32 -9.28 3.12
C ARG A 7 -16.42 -8.27 2.78
N ILE A 8 -17.68 -8.70 2.78
CA ILE A 8 -18.82 -7.82 2.53
C ILE A 8 -18.91 -6.71 3.59
N GLY A 9 -18.71 -7.04 4.87
CA GLY A 9 -18.67 -6.05 5.95
C GLY A 9 -17.53 -5.05 5.77
N TYR A 10 -16.35 -5.53 5.36
CA TYR A 10 -15.17 -4.71 5.08
C TYR A 10 -15.42 -3.72 3.92
N GLU A 11 -16.02 -4.21 2.84
CA GLU A 11 -16.43 -3.39 1.69
C GLU A 11 -17.51 -2.36 2.08
N HIS A 12 -18.51 -2.75 2.87
CA HIS A 12 -19.55 -1.83 3.35
C HIS A 12 -19.02 -0.71 4.25
N LEU A 13 -17.96 -0.98 5.02
CA LEU A 13 -17.27 0.04 5.81
C LEU A 13 -16.38 0.96 4.94
N GLY A 14 -16.29 0.69 3.64
CA GLY A 14 -15.45 1.43 2.69
C GLY A 14 -13.97 1.26 2.96
N LEU A 15 -13.56 0.11 3.52
CA LEU A 15 -12.17 -0.18 3.83
C LEU A 15 -11.48 -0.85 2.64
N ILE A 16 -10.19 -0.56 2.50
CA ILE A 16 -9.25 -1.22 1.58
C ILE A 16 -8.01 -1.64 2.37
N THR A 17 -7.29 -2.61 1.83
CA THR A 17 -6.03 -3.09 2.39
C THR A 17 -4.88 -2.79 1.45
N PHE A 18 -3.81 -2.16 1.97
CA PHE A 18 -2.52 -2.11 1.29
C PHE A 18 -1.48 -2.91 2.05
N PHE A 19 -0.35 -3.19 1.40
CA PHE A 19 0.72 -4.00 1.95
C PHE A 19 2.03 -3.22 2.02
N THR A 20 2.82 -3.47 3.05
CA THR A 20 4.20 -2.99 3.15
C THR A 20 5.13 -4.19 3.30
N VAL A 21 6.30 -4.11 2.68
CA VAL A 21 7.40 -5.05 2.92
C VAL A 21 8.49 -4.32 3.68
N VAL A 22 8.76 -4.75 4.91
CA VAL A 22 9.84 -4.19 5.73
C VAL A 22 10.80 -5.32 6.08
N LYS A 23 12.02 -5.25 5.54
CA LYS A 23 12.97 -6.37 5.56
C LYS A 23 12.30 -7.59 4.90
N ASP A 24 12.05 -8.64 5.67
CA ASP A 24 11.42 -9.89 5.21
C ASP A 24 9.99 -10.07 5.77
N GLU A 25 9.42 -9.04 6.40
CA GLU A 25 8.04 -9.07 6.89
C GLU A 25 7.09 -8.36 5.94
N VAL A 26 6.01 -9.05 5.56
CA VAL A 26 4.86 -8.46 4.86
C VAL A 26 3.78 -8.14 5.88
N ARG A 27 3.28 -6.91 5.85
CA ARG A 27 2.15 -6.48 6.70
C ARG A 27 1.03 -5.90 5.88
N ALA A 28 -0.20 -6.21 6.28
CA ALA A 28 -1.44 -5.70 5.71
C ALA A 28 -1.97 -4.55 6.58
N TRP A 29 -2.36 -3.44 5.95
CA TRP A 29 -2.83 -2.24 6.62
C TRP A 29 -4.21 -1.85 6.10
N SER A 30 -5.18 -1.78 7.01
CA SER A 30 -6.55 -1.34 6.70
C SER A 30 -6.68 0.17 6.78
N ILE A 31 -7.18 0.79 5.71
CA ILE A 31 -7.48 2.23 5.60
C ILE A 31 -8.83 2.43 4.92
N LYS A 32 -9.40 3.64 5.00
CA LYS A 32 -10.58 3.98 4.20
C LYS A 32 -10.21 4.20 2.74
N LYS A 33 -11.08 3.81 1.81
CA LYS A 33 -10.94 4.16 0.39
C LYS A 33 -10.81 5.67 0.22
N GLY A 34 -9.90 6.11 -0.65
CA GLY A 34 -9.60 7.53 -0.86
C GLY A 34 -8.57 8.11 0.11
N THR A 35 -7.94 7.30 0.96
CA THR A 35 -6.87 7.77 1.85
C THR A 35 -5.62 8.12 1.04
N TYR A 36 -5.07 9.30 1.29
CA TYR A 36 -3.80 9.76 0.70
C TYR A 36 -2.57 9.01 1.21
N ALA A 37 -1.54 8.90 0.37
CA ALA A 37 -0.30 8.17 0.66
C ALA A 37 0.37 8.61 1.97
N VAL A 38 0.42 9.91 2.25
CA VAL A 38 1.01 10.42 3.51
C VAL A 38 0.22 9.98 4.76
N LYS A 39 -1.10 9.86 4.65
CA LYS A 39 -1.96 9.38 5.75
C LYS A 39 -1.90 7.85 5.88
N ALA A 40 -1.78 7.14 4.77
CA ALA A 40 -1.52 5.70 4.78
C ALA A 40 -0.17 5.39 5.45
N ALA A 41 0.86 6.18 5.20
CA ALA A 41 2.15 6.08 5.88
C ALA A 41 2.01 6.25 7.41
N GLY A 42 1.18 7.19 7.87
CA GLY A 42 0.89 7.39 9.29
C GLY A 42 0.22 6.20 9.98
N LYS A 43 -0.54 5.41 9.21
CA LYS A 43 -1.12 4.15 9.71
C LYS A 43 -0.04 3.12 10.04
N VAL A 44 1.08 3.14 9.32
CA VAL A 44 2.26 2.30 9.57
C VAL A 44 3.01 2.79 10.81
N HIS A 45 3.36 4.09 10.84
CA HIS A 45 3.97 4.75 12.00
C HIS A 45 3.92 6.28 11.86
N SER A 46 3.76 7.00 12.96
CA SER A 46 3.67 8.48 12.96
C SER A 46 4.91 9.17 12.39
N ASP A 47 6.10 8.60 12.63
CA ASP A 47 7.35 9.18 12.11
C ASP A 47 7.46 9.08 10.58
N ILE A 48 6.87 8.03 9.98
CA ILE A 48 6.85 7.88 8.52
C ILE A 48 5.94 8.94 7.90
N GLU A 49 4.81 9.28 8.54
CA GLU A 49 3.95 10.38 8.11
C GLU A 49 4.66 11.73 8.20
N ARG A 50 5.30 12.02 9.33
CA ARG A 50 6.03 13.29 9.54
C ARG A 50 7.20 13.43 8.58
N GLY A 51 7.93 12.35 8.37
CA GLY A 51 9.12 12.28 7.54
C GLY A 51 8.86 11.98 6.06
N PHE A 52 7.61 11.87 5.62
CA PHE A 52 7.26 11.36 4.29
C PHE A 52 7.95 12.12 3.16
N ILE A 53 8.65 11.38 2.30
CA ILE A 53 9.27 11.91 1.07
C ILE A 53 8.42 11.50 -0.14
N ARG A 54 8.17 10.19 -0.31
CA ARG A 54 7.43 9.61 -1.44
C ARG A 54 6.99 8.18 -1.13
N ALA A 55 6.04 7.69 -1.90
CA ALA A 55 5.62 6.29 -1.91
C ALA A 55 6.05 5.61 -3.22
N GLU A 56 6.71 4.45 -3.14
CA GLU A 56 6.95 3.58 -4.28
C GLU A 56 5.87 2.51 -4.29
N ILE A 57 5.01 2.51 -5.31
CA ILE A 57 3.76 1.73 -5.35
C ILE A 57 3.81 0.74 -6.51
N ALA A 58 3.58 -0.53 -6.21
CA ALA A 58 3.33 -1.59 -7.19
C ALA A 58 1.93 -2.17 -6.98
N ARG A 59 1.24 -2.53 -8.07
CA ARG A 59 -0.02 -3.27 -7.96
C ARG A 59 0.26 -4.72 -7.63
N TYR A 60 -0.57 -5.31 -6.76
CA TYR A 60 -0.50 -6.74 -6.46
C TYR A 60 -0.53 -7.63 -7.72
N GLN A 61 -1.40 -7.30 -8.68
CA GLN A 61 -1.53 -8.08 -9.92
C GLN A 61 -0.25 -8.08 -10.74
N ASP A 62 0.46 -6.95 -10.84
CA ASP A 62 1.72 -6.84 -11.56
C ASP A 62 2.82 -7.67 -10.88
N LEU A 63 2.89 -7.62 -9.54
CA LEU A 63 3.84 -8.44 -8.79
C LEU A 63 3.61 -9.93 -9.00
N VAL A 64 2.36 -10.38 -8.96
CA VAL A 64 2.02 -11.79 -9.18
C VAL A 64 2.35 -12.22 -10.61
N ALA A 65 2.06 -11.38 -11.61
CA ALA A 65 2.34 -11.69 -13.01
C ALA A 65 3.84 -11.73 -13.34
N LEU A 66 4.64 -10.87 -12.70
CA LEU A 66 6.08 -10.74 -12.98
C LEU A 66 6.98 -11.50 -12.00
N GLY A 67 6.42 -12.00 -10.89
CA GLY A 67 7.09 -12.84 -9.91
C GLY A 67 8.04 -12.14 -8.94
N SER A 68 8.41 -10.87 -9.17
CA SER A 68 9.27 -10.11 -8.25
C SER A 68 9.11 -8.60 -8.36
N MET A 69 9.38 -7.88 -7.27
CA MET A 69 9.41 -6.41 -7.25
C MET A 69 10.49 -5.83 -8.17
N HIS A 70 11.58 -6.59 -8.39
CA HIS A 70 12.62 -6.21 -9.34
C HIS A 70 12.08 -6.18 -10.77
N ALA A 71 11.41 -7.26 -11.20
CA ALA A 71 10.82 -7.34 -12.53
C ALA A 71 9.72 -6.28 -12.74
N VAL A 72 8.89 -5.99 -11.72
CA VAL A 72 7.91 -4.89 -11.76
C VAL A 72 8.60 -3.54 -12.04
N LYS A 73 9.73 -3.28 -11.38
CA LYS A 73 10.50 -2.06 -11.57
C LYS A 73 11.14 -1.99 -12.96
N GLU A 74 11.74 -3.08 -13.45
CA GLU A 74 12.35 -3.13 -14.79
C GLU A 74 11.32 -2.91 -15.91
N LYS A 75 10.07 -3.32 -15.69
CA LYS A 75 8.95 -3.06 -16.61
C LYS A 75 8.35 -1.66 -16.48
N GLY A 76 8.87 -0.81 -15.58
CA GLY A 76 8.39 0.55 -15.38
C GLY A 76 7.02 0.65 -14.69
N LEU A 77 6.57 -0.42 -14.02
CA LEU A 77 5.26 -0.48 -13.36
C LEU A 77 5.31 -0.05 -11.88
N LEU A 78 6.52 0.11 -11.33
CA LEU A 78 6.71 0.69 -10.00
C LEU A 78 6.54 2.21 -10.07
N LYS A 79 5.41 2.71 -9.59
CA LYS A 79 5.09 4.14 -9.60
C LYS A 79 5.76 4.85 -8.43
N ILE A 80 6.20 6.08 -8.66
CA ILE A 80 6.75 6.96 -7.63
C ILE A 80 5.76 8.08 -7.42
N GLU A 81 5.14 8.10 -6.25
CA GLU A 81 3.99 8.93 -5.95
C GLU A 81 4.24 9.89 -4.79
N GLY A 82 3.61 11.06 -4.87
CA GLY A 82 3.68 12.12 -3.88
C GLY A 82 2.72 11.93 -2.69
N LYS A 83 2.60 12.96 -1.86
CA LYS A 83 1.77 12.93 -0.64
C LYS A 83 0.28 12.69 -0.92
N ASP A 84 -0.23 13.28 -2.01
CA ASP A 84 -1.65 13.34 -2.35
C ASP A 84 -2.13 12.19 -3.23
N ALA A 85 -1.25 11.23 -3.54
CA ALA A 85 -1.65 10.04 -4.28
C ALA A 85 -2.63 9.23 -3.46
N ILE A 86 -3.71 8.77 -4.10
CA ILE A 86 -4.72 7.94 -3.47
C ILE A 86 -4.26 6.50 -3.48
N ILE A 87 -4.24 5.86 -2.30
CA ILE A 87 -3.93 4.44 -2.19
C ILE A 87 -5.15 3.62 -2.62
N GLU A 88 -4.90 2.57 -3.39
CA GLU A 88 -5.94 1.63 -3.81
C GLU A 88 -5.75 0.25 -3.18
N ASP A 89 -6.81 -0.55 -3.27
CA ASP A 89 -6.84 -1.88 -2.67
C ASP A 89 -5.80 -2.81 -3.31
N GLY A 90 -5.04 -3.50 -2.48
CA GLY A 90 -3.97 -4.39 -2.92
C GLY A 90 -2.66 -3.70 -3.29
N ASP A 91 -2.53 -2.39 -3.11
CA ASP A 91 -1.25 -1.71 -3.37
C ASP A 91 -0.15 -2.23 -2.46
N ILE A 92 1.02 -2.45 -3.04
CA ILE A 92 2.25 -2.83 -2.35
C ILE A 92 3.15 -1.60 -2.32
N ILE A 93 3.40 -1.09 -1.11
CA ILE A 93 3.97 0.23 -0.92
C ILE A 93 5.27 0.15 -0.13
N ILE A 94 6.28 0.84 -0.63
CA ILE A 94 7.51 1.15 0.09
C ILE A 94 7.52 2.67 0.33
N PHE A 95 7.37 3.08 1.59
CA PHE A 95 7.45 4.48 1.96
C PHE A 95 8.91 4.89 2.15
N ARG A 96 9.30 5.98 1.48
CA ARG A 96 10.59 6.65 1.73
C ARG A 96 10.31 7.82 2.67
N PHE A 97 11.06 7.89 3.75
CA PHE A 97 10.92 8.93 4.77
C PHE A 97 12.29 9.28 5.36
N ASN A 98 12.40 10.44 5.99
CA ASN A 98 13.54 10.84 6.80
C ASN A 98 13.10 11.17 8.22
N VAL A 99 13.90 10.79 9.21
CA VAL A 99 13.66 11.06 10.63
C VAL A 99 14.54 12.21 11.09
#